data_AF-A0A656HFN6-F1
#
_entry.id   AF-A0A656HFN6-F1
#
_cell.length_a   1.000
_cell.length_b   1.000
_cell.length_c   1.000
_cell.angle_alpha   90.00
_cell.angle_beta   90.00
_cell.angle_gamma   90.00
#
_symmetry.space_group_name_H-M   'P 1'
#
loop_
_entity.id
_entity.type
_entity.pdbx_description
1 polymer ?
#
loop_
_entity_poly.entity_id
_entity_poly.type
_entity_poly.pdbx_seq_one_letter_code
_entity_poly.pdbx_strand_id
1 'polypeptide(L)'
;MSDLVFYYHSKLPCAAFRILETRIKEHGEHEITSTFDEFRVDQYALADSTTSRIVAIDFDNTITADPEFYMSLIDAYREGDWEPVICTLRGDMDDNLQEIRGKLHDEGIRIYTTDGRKKRAFMLHQGISVGLWIDDYFPGIIQLGSPLLLRNGIEY
;
A
#
# COMPACT_ATOMS: atom_id res chain seq x y z
N MET A 1 -3.62 0.12 20.19
CA MET A 1 -3.97 -0.33 18.84
C MET A 1 -4.62 0.86 18.14
N SER A 2 -4.36 1.01 16.84
CA SER A 2 -4.69 2.21 16.06
C SER A 2 -5.90 1.89 15.19
N ASP A 3 -7.00 2.62 15.34
CA ASP A 3 -8.21 2.40 14.54
C ASP A 3 -8.04 3.00 13.13
N LEU A 4 -7.38 2.28 12.22
CA LEU A 4 -7.16 2.73 10.84
C LEU A 4 -8.41 2.57 9.97
N VAL A 5 -8.74 3.62 9.22
CA VAL A 5 -9.78 3.62 8.20
C VAL A 5 -9.17 3.45 6.80
N PHE A 6 -9.44 2.31 6.18
CA PHE A 6 -8.99 1.98 4.83
C PHE A 6 -10.01 2.41 3.78
N TYR A 7 -9.58 3.22 2.83
CA TYR A 7 -10.35 3.52 1.64
C TYR A 7 -10.11 2.47 0.55
N TYR A 8 -11.19 1.89 0.05
CA TYR A 8 -11.18 1.17 -1.20
C TYR A 8 -12.46 1.46 -1.97
N HIS A 9 -12.28 1.99 -3.17
CA HIS A 9 -13.32 2.09 -4.16
C HIS A 9 -12.67 1.68 -5.46
N SER A 10 -13.14 0.60 -6.09
CA SER A 10 -12.62 0.28 -7.42
C SER A 10 -13.72 -0.24 -8.32
N LYS A 11 -13.78 0.36 -9.51
CA LYS A 11 -14.59 -0.15 -10.62
C LYS A 11 -14.00 -1.44 -11.21
N LEU A 12 -12.80 -1.84 -10.77
CA LEU A 12 -12.13 -3.07 -11.18
C LEU A 12 -11.96 -4.02 -9.98
N PRO A 13 -12.32 -5.31 -10.11
CA PRO A 13 -12.02 -6.27 -9.06
C PRO A 13 -10.50 -6.44 -8.89
N CYS A 14 -9.99 -6.24 -7.68
CA CYS A 14 -8.61 -6.60 -7.30
C CYS A 14 -8.64 -7.77 -6.32
N ALA A 15 -8.09 -8.92 -6.70
CA ALA A 15 -8.08 -10.09 -5.83
C ALA A 15 -7.20 -9.90 -4.59
N ALA A 16 -6.14 -9.08 -4.68
CA ALA A 16 -5.32 -8.70 -3.52
C ALA A 16 -6.15 -7.96 -2.45
N PHE A 17 -7.08 -7.10 -2.87
CA PHE A 17 -7.93 -6.38 -1.92
C PHE A 17 -8.77 -7.33 -1.05
N ARG A 18 -9.15 -8.51 -1.55
CA ARG A 18 -9.89 -9.48 -0.72
C ARG A 18 -9.06 -9.98 0.47
N ILE A 19 -7.75 -10.10 0.31
CA ILE A 19 -6.84 -10.49 1.40
C ILE A 19 -6.79 -9.37 2.44
N LEU A 20 -6.62 -8.11 2.00
CA LEU A 20 -6.70 -6.94 2.88
C LEU A 20 -8.04 -6.89 3.62
N GLU A 21 -9.15 -7.05 2.91
CA GLU A 21 -10.50 -7.02 3.47
C GLU A 21 -10.69 -8.09 4.54
N THR A 22 -10.24 -9.32 4.29
CA THR A 22 -10.30 -10.41 5.28
C THR A 22 -9.47 -10.06 6.51
N ARG A 23 -8.25 -9.55 6.35
CA ARG A 23 -7.37 -9.22 7.48
C ARG A 23 -7.90 -8.06 8.31
N ILE A 24 -8.49 -7.04 7.69
CA ILE A 24 -9.17 -5.96 8.40
C ILE A 24 -10.33 -6.50 9.25
N LYS A 25 -11.16 -7.38 8.69
CA LYS A 25 -12.28 -8.01 9.42
C LYS A 25 -11.82 -8.88 10.57
N GLU A 26 -10.72 -9.62 10.41
CA GLU A 26 -10.15 -10.47 11.45
C GLU A 26 -9.48 -9.65 12.57
N HIS A 27 -8.88 -8.49 12.23
CA HIS A 27 -8.32 -7.57 13.21
C HIS A 27 -9.41 -7.00 14.14
N GLY A 28 -10.57 -6.64 13.59
CA GLY A 28 -11.75 -6.24 14.34
C GLY A 28 -11.82 -4.78 14.79
N GLU A 29 -10.70 -4.03 14.71
CA GLU A 29 -10.65 -2.60 15.05
C GLU A 29 -10.54 -1.68 13.83
N HIS A 30 -10.00 -2.19 12.72
CA HIS A 30 -9.85 -1.43 11.48
C HIS A 30 -11.17 -1.37 10.70
N GLU A 31 -11.39 -0.29 9.97
CA GLU A 31 -12.60 -0.08 9.16
C GLU A 31 -12.28 -0.02 7.67
N ILE A 32 -13.28 -0.34 6.84
CA ILE A 32 -13.23 -0.12 5.39
C ILE A 32 -14.33 0.86 5.01
N THR A 33 -13.97 1.89 4.24
CA THR A 33 -14.90 2.82 3.60
C THR A 33 -14.71 2.82 2.09
N SER A 34 -15.82 3.05 1.37
CA SER A 34 -15.80 3.35 -0.07
C SER A 34 -16.19 4.80 -0.36
N THR A 35 -16.51 5.57 0.68
CA THR A 35 -16.74 7.00 0.62
C THR A 35 -15.40 7.70 0.77
N PHE A 36 -15.03 8.48 -0.24
CA PHE A 36 -13.82 9.28 -0.20
C PHE A 36 -14.03 10.50 0.70
N ASP A 37 -13.22 10.59 1.74
CA ASP A 37 -13.13 11.72 2.68
C ASP A 37 -11.69 11.80 3.18
N GLU A 38 -10.93 12.78 2.67
CA GLU A 38 -9.50 12.94 2.96
C GLU A 38 -9.19 13.17 4.44
N PHE A 39 -10.18 13.57 5.25
CA PHE A 39 -10.01 13.82 6.68
C PHE A 39 -10.33 12.59 7.54
N ARG A 40 -11.01 11.59 6.97
CA ARG A 40 -11.37 10.35 7.66
C ARG A 40 -10.49 9.17 7.25
N VAL A 41 -10.01 9.17 6.01
CA VAL A 41 -9.23 8.04 5.48
C VAL A 41 -7.79 8.12 5.95
N ASP A 42 -7.32 7.07 6.62
CA ASP A 42 -5.92 6.92 7.02
C ASP A 42 -5.10 6.21 5.95
N GLN A 43 -5.70 5.25 5.23
CA GLN A 43 -4.98 4.35 4.33
C GLN A 43 -5.71 4.18 3.00
N TYR A 44 -5.05 4.45 1.88
CA TYR A 44 -5.62 4.32 0.54
C TYR A 44 -5.21 2.99 -0.11
N ALA A 45 -6.18 2.13 -0.36
CA ALA A 45 -6.00 0.93 -1.16
C ALA A 45 -6.39 1.20 -2.62
N LEU A 46 -5.42 1.36 -3.52
CA LEU A 46 -5.66 1.72 -4.93
C LEU A 46 -5.32 0.57 -5.87
N ALA A 47 -6.32 0.03 -6.57
CA ALA A 47 -6.12 -0.99 -7.59
C ALA A 47 -5.56 -0.37 -8.88
N ASP A 48 -4.52 -0.98 -9.44
CA ASP A 48 -3.82 -0.48 -10.63
C ASP A 48 -3.78 -1.53 -11.75
N SER A 49 -2.82 -2.45 -11.71
CA SER A 49 -2.70 -3.52 -12.71
C SER A 49 -3.49 -4.77 -12.33
N THR A 50 -4.42 -5.20 -13.17
CA THR A 50 -5.26 -6.39 -12.92
C THR A 50 -4.51 -7.71 -13.10
N THR A 51 -3.34 -7.70 -13.73
CA THR A 51 -2.52 -8.89 -14.00
C THR A 51 -1.29 -8.99 -13.10
N SER A 52 -0.96 -7.92 -12.36
CA SER A 52 0.17 -7.95 -11.44
C SER A 52 -0.19 -8.60 -10.10
N ARG A 53 0.74 -9.36 -9.55
CA ARG A 53 0.67 -9.93 -8.20
C ARG A 53 1.45 -9.12 -7.15
N ILE A 54 1.96 -7.96 -7.53
CA ILE A 54 2.73 -7.10 -6.62
C ILE A 54 1.77 -6.23 -5.81
N VAL A 55 1.95 -6.23 -4.49
CA VAL A 55 1.29 -5.32 -3.57
C VAL A 55 2.35 -4.38 -3.01
N ALA A 56 2.27 -3.09 -3.35
CA ALA A 56 3.21 -2.09 -2.87
C ALA A 56 2.62 -1.40 -1.64
N ILE A 57 3.36 -1.45 -0.53
CA ILE A 57 2.93 -0.91 0.77
C ILE A 57 3.89 0.21 1.16
N ASP A 58 3.37 1.37 1.54
CA ASP A 58 4.20 2.42 2.12
C ASP A 58 4.68 2.06 3.52
N PHE A 59 5.75 2.71 3.97
CA PHE A 59 6.33 2.49 5.27
C PHE A 59 5.85 3.52 6.30
N ASP A 60 6.21 4.78 6.13
CA ASP A 60 5.91 5.87 7.07
C ASP A 60 4.40 6.11 7.14
N ASN A 61 3.84 6.24 8.35
CA ASN A 61 2.40 6.41 8.63
C ASN A 61 1.46 5.34 8.05
N THR A 62 2.00 4.34 7.37
CA THR A 62 1.32 3.15 6.86
C THR A 62 1.71 1.97 7.74
N ILE A 63 2.85 1.30 7.46
CA ILE A 63 3.37 0.22 8.31
C ILE A 63 3.68 0.72 9.72
N THR A 64 4.23 1.92 9.88
CA THR A 64 4.57 2.43 11.21
C THR A 64 3.34 2.78 12.06
N ALA A 65 2.16 2.93 11.46
CA ALA A 65 0.92 3.22 12.19
C ALA A 65 0.36 1.98 12.90
N ASP A 66 0.47 0.80 12.29
CA ASP A 66 0.17 -0.48 12.93
C ASP A 66 1.10 -1.61 12.44
N PRO A 67 2.32 -1.73 13.00
CA PRO A 67 3.31 -2.70 12.54
C PRO A 67 2.84 -4.15 12.66
N GLU A 68 2.10 -4.48 13.72
CA GLU A 68 1.65 -5.86 13.97
C GLU A 68 0.61 -6.29 12.93
N PHE A 69 -0.37 -5.42 12.63
CA PHE A 69 -1.33 -5.66 11.56
C PHE A 69 -0.64 -5.82 10.21
N TYR A 70 0.27 -4.92 9.86
CA TYR A 70 0.92 -4.94 8.55
C TYR A 70 1.86 -6.13 8.36
N MET A 71 2.57 -6.57 9.41
CA MET A 71 3.36 -7.80 9.36
C MET A 71 2.46 -9.03 9.08
N SER A 72 1.36 -9.16 9.83
CA SER A 72 0.36 -10.21 9.61
C SER A 72 -0.25 -10.16 8.19
N LEU A 73 -0.50 -8.97 7.67
CA LEU A 73 -1.00 -8.75 6.32
C LEU A 73 0.03 -9.16 5.24
N ILE A 74 1.31 -8.84 5.43
CA ILE A 74 2.40 -9.23 4.53
C ILE A 74 2.48 -10.76 4.43
N ASP A 75 2.39 -11.47 5.55
CA ASP A 75 2.40 -12.93 5.58
C ASP A 75 1.17 -13.50 4.84
N ALA A 76 -0.02 -12.94 5.09
CA ALA A 76 -1.23 -13.35 4.39
C ALA A 76 -1.16 -13.15 2.86
N TYR A 77 -0.49 -12.10 2.40
CA TYR A 77 -0.24 -11.90 0.97
C TYR A 77 0.66 -13.00 0.40
N ARG A 78 1.75 -13.35 1.10
CA ARG A 78 2.67 -14.41 0.67
C ARG A 78 1.99 -15.78 0.61
N GLU A 79 1.18 -16.11 1.61
CA GLU A 79 0.37 -17.33 1.64
C GLU A 79 -0.63 -17.40 0.47
N GLY A 80 -1.09 -16.25 -0.01
CA GLY A 80 -1.98 -16.13 -1.16
C GLY A 80 -1.30 -16.06 -2.53
N ASP A 81 0.00 -16.38 -2.62
CA ASP A 81 0.84 -16.24 -3.82
C ASP A 81 0.90 -14.80 -4.37
N TRP A 82 0.84 -13.80 -3.49
CA TRP A 82 1.13 -12.40 -3.80
C TRP A 82 2.55 -12.03 -3.40
N GLU A 83 3.04 -10.95 -3.99
CA GLU A 83 4.40 -10.46 -3.78
C GLU A 83 4.35 -9.09 -3.11
N PRO A 84 4.26 -9.02 -1.76
CA PRO A 84 4.33 -7.76 -1.05
C PRO A 84 5.72 -7.15 -1.16
N VAL A 85 5.77 -5.84 -1.40
CA VAL A 85 7.00 -5.04 -1.47
C VAL A 85 6.79 -3.73 -0.72
N ILE A 86 7.87 -3.19 -0.16
CA ILE A 86 7.84 -1.87 0.45
C ILE A 86 8.18 -0.83 -0.61
N CYS A 87 7.39 0.24 -0.70
CA CYS A 87 7.65 1.37 -1.60
C CYS A 87 7.47 2.69 -0.85
N THR A 88 8.57 3.37 -0.56
CA THR A 88 8.60 4.55 0.32
C THR A 88 9.22 5.75 -0.38
N LEU A 89 8.81 6.96 0.03
CA LEU A 89 9.42 8.22 -0.42
C LEU A 89 10.81 8.48 0.18
N ARG A 90 11.26 7.66 1.16
CA ARG A 90 12.60 7.75 1.74
C ARG A 90 13.69 7.63 0.67
N GLY A 91 14.85 8.23 0.97
CA GLY A 91 16.06 8.12 0.15
C GLY A 91 16.76 6.77 0.32
N ASP A 92 17.58 6.41 -0.66
CA ASP A 92 18.34 5.15 -0.69
C ASP A 92 19.60 5.23 0.19
N MET A 93 19.39 5.21 1.51
CA MET A 93 20.44 5.24 2.52
C MET A 93 20.37 3.95 3.34
N ASP A 94 21.53 3.40 3.71
CA ASP A 94 21.63 2.15 4.48
C ASP A 94 20.79 2.19 5.76
N ASP A 95 20.82 3.32 6.49
CA ASP A 95 20.04 3.50 7.72
C ASP A 95 18.53 3.35 7.50
N ASN A 96 18.01 3.89 6.39
CA ASN A 96 16.58 3.73 6.05
C ASN A 96 16.22 2.28 5.77
N LEU A 97 17.07 1.56 5.03
CA LEU A 97 16.84 0.15 4.70
C LEU A 97 16.92 -0.72 5.95
N GLN A 98 17.89 -0.47 6.83
CA GLN A 98 18.04 -1.18 8.10
C GLN A 98 16.86 -0.95 9.03
N GLU A 99 16.35 0.29 9.12
CA GLU A 99 15.17 0.58 9.93
C GLU A 99 13.94 -0.18 9.42
N ILE A 100 13.68 -0.17 8.11
CA ILE A 100 12.54 -0.88 7.51
C ILE A 100 12.64 -2.38 7.78
N ARG A 101 13.80 -2.99 7.50
CA ARG A 101 14.02 -4.42 7.74
C ARG A 101 13.91 -4.78 9.23
N GLY A 102 14.49 -3.95 10.10
CA GLY A 102 14.44 -4.12 11.54
C GLY A 102 13.01 -4.05 12.08
N LYS A 103 12.19 -3.14 11.53
CA LYS A 103 10.78 -2.98 11.93
C LYS A 103 9.91 -4.17 11.48
N LEU A 104 10.19 -4.70 10.30
CA LEU A 104 9.44 -5.84 9.72
C LEU A 104 9.97 -7.20 10.17
N HIS A 105 11.16 -7.25 10.78
CA HIS A 105 11.90 -8.48 11.03
C HIS A 105 12.08 -9.36 9.78
N ASP A 106 12.29 -8.70 8.63
CA ASP A 106 12.26 -9.33 7.31
C ASP A 106 13.39 -8.84 6.41
N GLU A 107 14.42 -9.68 6.25
CA GLU A 107 15.56 -9.41 5.37
C GLU A 107 15.26 -9.69 3.89
N GLY A 108 14.20 -10.46 3.59
CA GLY A 108 13.87 -10.93 2.25
C GLY A 108 12.89 -10.05 1.49
N ILE A 109 12.17 -9.16 2.19
CA ILE A 109 11.23 -8.24 1.53
C ILE A 109 11.98 -7.24 0.64
N ARG A 110 11.49 -7.07 -0.59
CA ARG A 110 12.03 -6.07 -1.51
C ARG A 110 11.57 -4.68 -1.07
N ILE A 111 12.53 -3.75 -1.02
CA ILE A 111 12.30 -2.36 -0.62
C ILE A 111 12.69 -1.47 -1.80
N TYR A 112 11.78 -0.57 -2.15
CA TYR A 112 11.96 0.44 -3.19
C TYR A 112 11.91 1.83 -2.57
N THR A 113 13.06 2.48 -2.48
CA THR A 113 13.22 3.88 -2.05
C THR A 113 13.13 4.79 -3.27
N THR A 114 12.17 5.72 -3.28
CA THR A 114 11.93 6.55 -4.48
C THR A 114 12.66 7.88 -4.44
N ASP A 115 13.27 8.25 -3.31
CA ASP A 115 13.95 9.53 -3.11
C ASP A 115 13.02 10.71 -3.45
N GLY A 116 11.84 10.72 -2.83
CA GLY A 116 10.79 11.72 -3.03
C GLY A 116 10.05 11.68 -4.37
N ARG A 117 10.44 10.81 -5.31
CA ARG A 117 9.74 10.66 -6.60
C ARG A 117 8.40 9.94 -6.43
N LYS A 118 7.44 10.26 -7.30
CA LYS A 118 6.12 9.59 -7.33
C LYS A 118 6.29 8.09 -7.53
N LYS A 119 5.75 7.30 -6.61
CA LYS A 119 6.02 5.86 -6.50
C LYS A 119 5.63 5.08 -7.74
N ARG A 120 4.45 5.37 -8.31
CA ARG A 120 3.98 4.67 -9.51
C ARG A 120 4.86 4.91 -10.73
N ALA A 121 5.28 6.15 -10.95
CA ALA A 121 6.16 6.48 -12.08
C ALA A 121 7.54 5.84 -11.90
N PHE A 122 8.08 5.87 -10.68
CA PHE A 122 9.34 5.21 -10.33
C PHE A 122 9.28 3.70 -10.58
N MET A 123 8.27 3.00 -10.05
CA MET A 123 8.12 1.55 -10.18
C MET A 123 7.98 1.13 -11.64
N LEU A 124 7.16 1.84 -12.43
CA LEU A 124 7.02 1.56 -13.87
C LEU A 124 8.34 1.77 -14.63
N HIS A 125 9.14 2.77 -14.26
CA HIS A 125 10.46 2.99 -14.87
C HIS A 125 11.43 1.84 -14.57
N GLN A 126 11.29 1.18 -13.43
CA GLN A 126 12.03 -0.05 -13.08
C GLN A 126 11.45 -1.32 -13.75
N GLY A 127 10.42 -1.18 -14.60
CA GLY A 127 9.75 -2.32 -15.23
C GLY A 127 8.78 -3.06 -14.29
N ILE A 128 8.42 -2.46 -13.16
CA ILE A 128 7.58 -3.08 -12.15
C ILE A 128 6.14 -2.56 -12.27
N SER A 129 5.22 -3.47 -12.56
CA SER A 129 3.79 -3.19 -12.55
C SER A 129 3.22 -3.56 -11.19
N VAL A 130 2.55 -2.63 -10.51
CA VAL A 130 1.91 -2.87 -9.20
C VAL A 130 0.44 -3.20 -9.40
N GLY A 131 -0.06 -4.20 -8.67
CA GLY A 131 -1.48 -4.61 -8.71
C GLY A 131 -2.35 -3.84 -7.71
N LEU A 132 -1.86 -3.70 -6.48
CA LEU A 132 -2.51 -2.95 -5.41
C LEU A 132 -1.48 -2.06 -4.70
N TRP A 133 -1.84 -0.80 -4.49
CA TRP A 133 -1.11 0.12 -3.63
C TRP A 133 -1.81 0.22 -2.28
N ILE A 134 -1.05 0.31 -1.19
CA ILE A 134 -1.54 0.62 0.17
C ILE A 134 -0.63 1.72 0.73
N ASP A 135 -1.19 2.89 1.02
CA ASP A 135 -0.41 4.09 1.29
C ASP A 135 -1.29 5.12 2.03
N ASP A 136 -0.79 5.79 3.06
CA ASP A 136 -1.52 6.86 3.76
C ASP A 136 -1.61 8.15 2.93
N TYR A 137 -0.76 8.28 1.92
CA TYR A 137 -0.63 9.48 1.12
C TYR A 137 -0.66 9.15 -0.37
N PHE A 138 -1.86 8.97 -0.93
CA PHE A 138 -2.03 8.70 -2.37
C PHE A 138 -1.34 9.71 -3.31
N PRO A 139 -1.16 11.01 -2.98
CA PRO A 139 -0.37 11.88 -3.83
C PRO A 139 1.09 11.44 -3.91
N GLY A 140 1.64 10.71 -2.95
CA GLY A 140 2.94 10.04 -3.03
C GLY A 140 3.00 8.98 -4.13
N ILE A 141 1.89 8.32 -4.44
CA ILE A 141 1.78 7.33 -5.51
C ILE A 141 1.73 7.99 -6.89
N ILE A 142 0.81 8.95 -7.08
CA ILE A 142 0.50 9.53 -8.39
C ILE A 142 0.00 10.99 -8.30
N GLN A 143 0.00 11.71 -9.43
CA GLN A 143 -0.56 13.05 -9.54
C GLN A 143 -2.10 13.06 -9.45
N LEU A 144 -2.64 14.15 -8.89
CA LEU A 144 -4.07 14.47 -8.89
C LEU A 144 -4.66 14.48 -10.32
N GLY A 145 -5.94 14.14 -10.43
CA GLY A 145 -6.64 14.05 -11.71
C GLY A 145 -6.19 12.88 -12.61
N SER A 146 -5.28 12.02 -12.15
CA SER A 146 -4.82 10.90 -12.96
C SER A 146 -5.92 9.87 -13.21
N PRO A 147 -5.90 9.15 -14.35
CA PRO A 147 -6.84 8.08 -14.63
C PRO A 147 -6.86 6.97 -13.57
N LEU A 148 -5.77 6.78 -12.81
CA LEU A 148 -5.73 5.81 -11.72
C LEU A 148 -6.67 6.22 -10.57
N LEU A 149 -6.62 7.48 -10.15
CA LEU A 149 -7.48 8.00 -9.08
C LEU A 149 -8.95 7.94 -9.47
N LEU A 150 -9.29 8.36 -10.69
CA LEU A 150 -10.66 8.30 -11.21
C LEU A 150 -11.23 6.87 -11.27
N ARG A 151 -10.41 5.89 -11.63
CA ARG A 151 -10.82 4.46 -11.62
C ARG A 151 -11.04 3.93 -10.21
N ASN A 152 -10.33 4.52 -9.24
CA ASN A 152 -10.48 4.22 -7.83
C ASN A 152 -11.42 5.18 -7.10
N GLY A 153 -12.33 5.88 -7.81
CA GLY A 153 -13.38 6.69 -7.20
C GLY A 153 -12.93 8.00 -6.54
N ILE A 154 -11.69 8.43 -6.77
CA ILE A 154 -11.14 9.68 -6.25
C ILE A 154 -11.20 10.73 -7.36
N GLU A 155 -12.10 11.69 -7.22
CA GLU A 155 -12.33 12.79 -8.17
C GLU A 155 -11.82 14.10 -7.54
N TYR A 156 -10.60 14.53 -7.94
CA TYR A 156 -10.04 15.87 -7.67
C TYR A 156 -9.94 16.66 -8.96
#